data_AF-A0A9D9XGV4-F1
#
_entry.id   AF-A0A9D9XGV4-F1
#
_cell.length_a   1.000
_cell.length_b   1.000
_cell.length_c   1.000
_cell.angle_alpha   90.00
_cell.angle_beta   90.00
_cell.angle_gamma   90.00
#
_symmetry.space_group_name_H-M   'P 1'
#
loop_
_entity.id
_entity.type
_entity.pdbx_description
1 polymer ?
#
loop_
_entity_poly.entity_id
_entity_poly.type
_entity_poly.pdbx_seq_one_letter_code
_entity_poly.pdbx_strand_id
1 'polypeptide(L)'
;MCVVGYTLARVIVLELYMMRTRFGFFGAMITLALFALTSNQALAVEQRTVAKKRVAASYKVAKRQPAIPARHRRNLAMSDAEFSALALKSNAVLVKDQITGAVMFEKNAEAVLPIASITKLMTAMVSLDSQPNLSETLSIANDDVDMLKGTSSRLRVGAQMSREEMLRIALMSSENRAAASLSRNYPGGRSAFVAAMNHK
;
A
#
# COMPACT_ATOMS: atom_id res chain seq x y z
N MET A 1 -64.58 -18.63 36.94
CA MET A 1 -63.96 -18.23 35.66
C MET A 1 -62.99 -19.34 35.25
N CYS A 2 -63.08 -19.80 34.00
CA CYS A 2 -62.39 -20.94 33.34
C CYS A 2 -60.89 -21.07 33.69
N VAL A 3 -60.27 -22.22 33.98
CA VAL A 3 -60.01 -23.49 33.25
C VAL A 3 -59.25 -23.37 31.89
N VAL A 4 -58.11 -24.08 31.82
CA VAL A 4 -57.34 -24.62 30.66
C VAL A 4 -56.39 -23.69 29.89
N GLY A 5 -55.10 -24.09 29.83
CA GLY A 5 -54.24 -23.75 28.69
C GLY A 5 -52.73 -23.87 28.89
N TYR A 6 -52.17 -25.02 28.48
CA TYR A 6 -50.77 -25.25 28.03
C TYR A 6 -49.68 -25.33 29.13
N THR A 7 -49.12 -26.47 29.56
CA THR A 7 -49.01 -27.84 29.03
C THR A 7 -48.53 -27.95 27.58
N LEU A 8 -47.27 -27.57 27.28
CA LEU A 8 -46.52 -28.08 26.11
C LEU A 8 -45.07 -27.56 26.05
N ALA A 9 -44.27 -27.74 27.11
CA ALA A 9 -42.81 -27.59 26.99
C ALA A 9 -42.01 -28.34 28.08
N ARG A 10 -42.58 -29.38 28.70
CA ARG A 10 -41.98 -30.14 29.80
C ARG A 10 -41.80 -31.64 29.50
N VAL A 11 -41.57 -32.00 28.23
CA VAL A 11 -41.44 -33.40 27.78
C VAL A 11 -40.13 -33.68 27.01
N ILE A 12 -39.16 -32.77 26.98
CA ILE A 12 -37.84 -33.04 26.38
C ILE A 12 -36.73 -32.78 27.40
N VAL A 13 -36.83 -33.48 28.53
CA VAL A 13 -35.71 -33.86 29.38
C VAL A 13 -35.87 -35.37 29.50
N LEU A 14 -35.01 -36.19 28.88
CA LEU A 14 -34.57 -37.51 29.39
C LEU A 14 -33.85 -38.47 28.39
N GLU A 15 -33.41 -38.07 27.18
CA GLU A 15 -32.94 -39.09 26.20
C GLU A 15 -31.49 -39.03 25.67
N LEU A 16 -30.58 -38.16 26.14
CA LEU A 16 -29.22 -38.11 25.53
C LEU A 16 -28.02 -38.01 26.48
N TYR A 17 -28.18 -38.29 27.78
CA TYR A 17 -27.09 -38.24 28.76
C TYR A 17 -26.97 -39.52 29.60
N MET A 18 -26.70 -40.68 28.98
CA MET A 18 -26.25 -41.90 29.68
C MET A 18 -25.81 -43.01 28.71
N MET A 19 -24.76 -42.80 27.90
CA MET A 19 -24.16 -43.91 27.12
C MET A 19 -22.64 -43.81 26.91
N ARG A 20 -21.95 -43.14 27.84
CA ARG A 20 -20.49 -43.22 27.99
C ARG A 20 -20.14 -44.35 28.95
N THR A 21 -20.08 -45.58 28.44
CA THR A 21 -19.14 -46.67 28.80
C THR A 21 -19.72 -48.01 28.36
N ARG A 22 -19.10 -48.62 27.33
CA ARG A 22 -19.03 -50.05 26.99
C ARG A 22 -19.02 -50.17 25.46
N PHE A 23 -17.84 -50.13 24.86
CA PHE A 23 -17.46 -50.87 23.64
C PHE A 23 -16.01 -50.51 23.32
N GLY A 24 -15.11 -50.98 24.19
CA GLY A 24 -13.74 -51.22 23.78
C GLY A 24 -13.71 -52.41 22.81
N PHE A 25 -12.61 -52.49 22.05
CA PHE A 25 -12.13 -53.69 21.34
C PHE A 25 -12.57 -53.96 19.89
N PHE A 26 -13.09 -53.01 19.11
CA PHE A 26 -13.40 -53.31 17.69
C PHE A 26 -13.03 -52.23 16.64
N GLY A 27 -12.08 -51.34 16.95
CA GLY A 27 -11.66 -50.25 16.04
C GLY A 27 -10.19 -50.25 15.60
N ALA A 28 -9.36 -51.17 16.11
CA ALA A 28 -7.90 -51.11 15.93
C ALA A 28 -7.33 -52.05 14.84
N MET A 29 -8.17 -52.71 14.03
CA MET A 29 -7.72 -53.68 13.01
C MET A 29 -8.13 -53.33 11.56
N ILE A 30 -8.78 -52.18 11.35
CA ILE A 30 -9.25 -51.73 10.02
C ILE A 30 -8.37 -50.62 9.43
N THR A 31 -7.34 -50.16 10.14
CA THR A 31 -6.39 -49.13 9.67
C THR A 31 -5.10 -49.66 9.06
N LEU A 32 -4.90 -50.99 8.95
CA LEU A 32 -3.66 -51.59 8.45
C LEU A 32 -3.79 -52.43 7.16
N ALA A 33 -4.94 -52.38 6.46
CA ALA A 33 -5.21 -53.20 5.27
C ALA A 33 -5.58 -52.41 4.01
N LEU A 34 -5.48 -51.07 4.02
CA LEU A 34 -5.67 -50.23 2.82
C LEU A 34 -4.36 -49.69 2.21
N PHE A 35 -3.20 -50.08 2.74
CA PHE A 35 -1.90 -49.54 2.31
C PHE A 35 -1.09 -50.50 1.40
N ALA A 36 -1.64 -51.65 0.99
CA ALA A 36 -0.85 -52.72 0.36
C ALA A 36 -1.42 -53.36 -0.91
N LEU A 37 -2.45 -52.79 -1.55
CA LEU A 37 -2.95 -53.29 -2.84
C LEU A 37 -3.45 -52.16 -3.75
N THR A 38 -2.53 -51.36 -4.28
CA THR A 38 -2.73 -50.76 -5.61
C THR A 38 -1.38 -50.47 -6.27
N SER A 39 -1.23 -51.04 -7.46
CA SER A 39 -0.42 -50.52 -8.57
C SER A 39 1.10 -50.42 -8.39
N ASN A 40 1.73 -51.59 -8.42
CA ASN A 40 2.95 -51.75 -9.21
C ASN A 40 2.54 -51.73 -10.71
N GLN A 41 2.48 -50.54 -11.30
CA GLN A 41 2.59 -50.36 -12.75
C GLN A 41 3.42 -49.11 -13.01
N ALA A 42 4.64 -49.36 -13.47
CA ALA A 42 5.48 -48.38 -14.11
C ALA A 42 4.76 -47.82 -15.34
N LEU A 43 4.53 -46.52 -15.36
CA LEU A 43 4.45 -45.75 -16.60
C LEU A 43 5.45 -44.61 -16.48
N ALA A 44 6.42 -44.66 -17.39
CA ALA A 44 7.48 -43.69 -17.54
C ALA A 44 6.91 -42.28 -17.63
N VAL A 45 7.21 -41.44 -16.64
CA VAL A 45 7.09 -40.00 -16.78
C VAL A 45 8.27 -39.56 -17.62
N GLU A 46 7.99 -39.28 -18.89
CA GLU A 46 8.84 -38.50 -19.79
C GLU A 46 9.29 -37.25 -19.01
N GLN A 47 10.55 -37.24 -18.56
CA GLN A 47 11.21 -36.02 -18.14
C GLN A 47 11.35 -35.15 -19.38
N ARG A 48 10.30 -34.41 -19.72
CA ARG A 48 10.47 -33.19 -20.50
C ARG A 48 11.35 -32.30 -19.67
N THR A 49 12.64 -32.36 -19.97
CA THR A 49 13.57 -31.28 -19.69
C THR A 49 12.92 -30.03 -20.26
N VAL A 50 12.23 -29.26 -19.41
CA VAL A 50 11.90 -27.88 -19.72
C VAL A 50 13.26 -27.24 -19.87
N ALA A 51 13.72 -27.15 -21.11
CA ALA A 51 14.87 -26.38 -21.48
C ALA A 51 14.67 -25.04 -20.79
N LYS A 52 15.44 -24.78 -19.73
CA LYS A 52 15.61 -23.45 -19.19
C LYS A 52 16.19 -22.66 -20.33
N LYS A 53 15.33 -22.11 -21.18
CA LYS A 53 15.68 -21.04 -22.10
C LYS A 53 16.10 -19.92 -21.17
N ARG A 54 17.41 -19.88 -20.89
CA ARG A 54 18.08 -18.68 -20.41
C ARG A 54 17.79 -17.66 -21.49
N VAL A 55 16.68 -16.95 -21.33
CA VAL A 55 16.50 -15.66 -21.97
C VAL A 55 17.53 -14.80 -21.24
N ALA A 56 18.76 -14.84 -21.73
CA ALA A 56 19.70 -13.77 -21.53
C ALA A 56 19.05 -12.56 -22.20
N ALA A 57 18.13 -11.92 -21.48
CA ALA A 57 17.72 -10.57 -21.77
C ALA A 57 18.97 -9.74 -21.50
N SER A 58 19.79 -9.60 -22.55
CA SER A 58 20.83 -8.60 -22.60
C SER A 58 20.08 -7.27 -22.54
N TYR A 59 19.87 -6.77 -21.32
CA TYR A 59 19.39 -5.42 -21.10
C TYR A 59 20.51 -4.53 -21.64
N LYS A 60 20.33 -4.07 -22.88
CA LYS A 60 21.21 -3.06 -23.46
C LYS A 60 21.16 -1.88 -22.51
N VAL A 61 22.23 -1.69 -21.74
CA VAL A 61 22.50 -0.47 -21.00
C VAL A 61 22.29 0.66 -22.00
N ALA A 62 21.24 1.44 -21.80
CA ALA A 62 20.96 2.61 -22.61
C ALA A 62 22.25 3.44 -22.64
N LYS A 63 22.75 3.71 -23.85
CA LYS A 63 23.90 4.60 -24.04
C LYS A 63 23.64 5.85 -23.21
N ARG A 64 24.61 6.22 -22.36
CA ARG A 64 24.60 7.46 -21.60
C ARG A 64 24.11 8.57 -22.51
N GLN A 65 22.99 9.19 -22.17
CA GLN A 65 22.56 10.41 -22.84
C GLN A 65 23.75 11.38 -22.83
N PRO A 66 24.08 12.00 -23.98
CA PRO A 66 25.12 13.03 -23.99
C PRO A 66 24.73 14.08 -22.97
N ALA A 67 25.71 14.49 -22.15
CA ALA A 67 25.53 15.56 -21.20
C ALA A 67 24.87 16.75 -21.91
N ILE A 68 23.74 17.21 -21.36
CA ILE A 68 23.06 18.41 -21.84
C ILE A 68 24.13 19.50 -21.88
N PRO A 69 24.44 20.09 -23.05
CA PRO A 69 25.47 21.11 -23.13
C PRO A 69 25.09 22.23 -22.16
N ALA A 70 26.07 22.68 -21.36
CA ALA A 70 25.91 23.78 -20.42
C ALA A 70 25.52 25.05 -21.20
N ARG A 71 24.23 25.21 -21.44
CA ARG A 71 23.66 26.35 -22.14
C ARG A 71 23.87 27.55 -21.23
N HIS A 72 24.80 28.41 -21.63
CA HIS A 72 25.00 29.78 -21.18
C HIS A 72 24.44 30.07 -19.77
N ARG A 73 25.27 29.85 -18.74
CA ARG A 73 24.98 30.28 -17.36
C ARG A 73 24.86 31.81 -17.34
N ARG A 74 23.67 32.33 -17.62
CA ARG A 74 23.30 33.66 -17.15
C ARG A 74 22.99 33.51 -15.67
N ASN A 75 23.63 34.33 -14.84
CA ASN A 75 23.15 34.56 -13.48
C ASN A 75 21.72 35.12 -13.62
N LEU A 76 20.73 34.25 -13.44
CA LEU A 76 19.31 34.52 -13.64
C LEU A 76 18.71 35.18 -12.38
N ALA A 77 19.43 36.13 -11.79
CA ALA A 77 18.83 37.06 -10.86
C ALA A 77 18.04 38.05 -11.74
N MET A 78 16.74 37.80 -11.86
CA MET A 78 15.84 38.74 -12.53
C MET A 78 15.71 40.01 -11.67
N SER A 79 15.43 41.14 -12.32
CA SER A 79 15.23 42.42 -11.64
C SER A 79 13.76 42.62 -11.23
N ASP A 80 13.52 43.48 -10.23
CA ASP A 80 12.17 43.85 -9.74
C ASP A 80 11.22 44.34 -10.84
N ALA A 81 11.75 45.04 -11.85
CA ALA A 81 10.97 45.48 -13.00
C ALA A 81 10.52 44.31 -13.88
N GLU A 82 11.41 43.35 -14.14
CA GLU A 82 11.08 42.12 -14.88
C GLU A 82 10.11 41.24 -14.08
N PHE A 83 10.18 41.27 -12.74
CA PHE A 83 9.27 40.55 -11.86
C PHE A 83 7.85 41.11 -11.89
N SER A 84 7.68 42.43 -11.82
CA SER A 84 6.36 43.04 -11.93
C SER A 84 5.71 42.77 -13.30
N ALA A 85 6.52 42.62 -14.35
CA ALA A 85 6.04 42.29 -15.69
C ALA A 85 5.48 40.85 -15.82
N LEU A 86 5.88 39.90 -14.96
CA LEU A 86 5.34 38.53 -14.98
C LEU A 86 3.87 38.44 -14.54
N ALA A 87 3.35 39.48 -13.87
CA ALA A 87 1.94 39.59 -13.45
C ALA A 87 1.37 38.32 -12.77
N LEU A 88 2.15 37.70 -11.87
CA LEU A 88 1.78 36.43 -11.23
C LEU A 88 0.61 36.58 -10.26
N LYS A 89 -0.43 35.78 -10.49
CA LYS A 89 -1.64 35.71 -9.63
C LYS A 89 -1.48 34.85 -8.37
N SER A 90 -0.38 34.12 -8.24
CA SER A 90 -0.11 33.25 -7.08
C SER A 90 0.10 34.07 -5.81
N ASN A 91 -0.36 33.56 -4.67
CA ASN A 91 -0.18 34.20 -3.36
C ASN A 91 1.28 34.14 -2.87
N ALA A 92 1.97 33.03 -3.18
CA ALA A 92 3.39 32.83 -2.89
C ALA A 92 4.09 32.08 -4.04
N VAL A 93 5.39 32.33 -4.22
CA VAL A 93 6.27 31.70 -5.23
C VAL A 93 7.69 31.59 -4.68
N LEU A 94 8.38 30.50 -5.01
CA LEU A 94 9.82 30.34 -4.79
C LEU A 94 10.41 29.59 -5.99
N VAL A 95 11.45 30.15 -6.60
CA VAL A 95 12.23 29.55 -7.68
C VAL A 95 13.69 29.55 -7.26
N LYS A 96 14.28 28.36 -7.24
CA LYS A 96 15.64 28.14 -6.76
C LYS A 96 16.41 27.33 -7.79
N ASP A 97 17.66 27.70 -8.03
CA ASP A 97 18.58 26.90 -8.81
C ASP A 97 18.96 25.65 -8.00
N GLN A 98 18.74 24.46 -8.57
CA GLN A 98 18.90 23.19 -7.85
C GLN A 98 20.37 22.83 -7.58
N ILE A 99 21.32 23.38 -8.35
CA ILE A 99 22.75 23.05 -8.24
C ILE A 99 23.43 23.98 -7.24
N THR A 100 23.20 25.27 -7.38
CA THR A 100 23.84 26.32 -6.57
C THR A 100 23.05 26.64 -5.30
N GLY A 101 21.76 26.32 -5.29
CA GLY A 101 20.84 26.73 -4.23
C GLY A 101 20.55 28.23 -4.23
N ALA A 102 20.95 28.98 -5.26
CA ALA A 102 20.63 30.41 -5.35
C ALA A 102 19.13 30.60 -5.57
N VAL A 103 18.51 31.49 -4.79
CA VAL A 103 17.14 31.94 -5.04
C VAL A 103 17.17 32.84 -6.27
N MET A 104 16.41 32.45 -7.30
CA MET A 104 16.29 33.20 -8.55
C MET A 104 15.10 34.15 -8.52
N PHE A 105 14.04 33.74 -7.81
CA PHE A 105 12.81 34.52 -7.66
C PHE A 105 12.04 34.05 -6.43
N GLU A 106 11.43 34.99 -5.70
CA GLU A 106 10.51 34.70 -4.62
C GLU A 106 9.41 35.77 -4.50
N LYS A 107 8.26 35.35 -3.99
CA LYS A 107 7.12 36.20 -3.61
C LYS A 107 6.51 35.58 -2.37
N ASN A 108 6.49 36.29 -1.24
CA ASN A 108 5.92 35.80 0.01
C ASN A 108 6.37 34.36 0.37
N ALA A 109 7.63 34.02 0.13
CA ALA A 109 8.11 32.64 0.24
C ALA A 109 8.04 32.09 1.67
N GLU A 110 8.08 32.96 2.68
CA GLU A 110 8.01 32.60 4.10
C GLU A 110 6.56 32.56 4.66
N ALA A 111 5.55 32.87 3.84
CA ALA A 111 4.17 32.91 4.31
C ALA A 111 3.62 31.51 4.62
N VAL A 112 2.98 31.36 5.80
CA VAL A 112 2.30 30.12 6.18
C VAL A 112 0.96 30.02 5.45
N LEU A 113 0.89 29.13 4.45
CA LEU A 113 -0.27 28.95 3.58
C LEU A 113 -0.65 27.47 3.44
N PRO A 114 -1.94 27.15 3.18
CA PRO A 114 -2.35 25.79 2.85
C PRO A 114 -1.70 25.32 1.53
N ILE A 115 -0.82 24.33 1.60
CA ILE A 115 -0.09 23.78 0.44
C ILE A 115 -0.81 22.61 -0.25
N ALA A 116 -1.95 22.17 0.30
CA ALA A 116 -2.75 21.06 -0.20
C ALA A 116 -1.90 19.81 -0.53
N SER A 117 -2.06 19.24 -1.71
CA SER A 117 -1.43 17.96 -2.10
C SER A 117 0.08 17.98 -2.26
N ILE A 118 0.74 19.14 -2.20
CA ILE A 118 2.22 19.21 -2.12
C ILE A 118 2.71 18.48 -0.87
N THR A 119 1.90 18.44 0.20
CA THR A 119 2.13 17.64 1.42
C THR A 119 2.46 16.17 1.12
N LYS A 120 2.00 15.61 0.00
CA LYS A 120 2.28 14.20 -0.36
C LYS A 120 3.75 13.94 -0.73
N LEU A 121 4.50 14.98 -1.13
CA LEU A 121 5.96 14.86 -1.28
C LEU A 121 6.61 14.56 0.07
N MET A 122 6.17 15.24 1.12
CA MET A 122 6.60 15.01 2.49
C MET A 122 6.23 13.61 2.98
N THR A 123 5.01 13.15 2.67
CA THR A 123 4.56 11.77 2.91
C THR A 123 5.48 10.74 2.24
N ALA A 124 5.87 10.96 0.99
CA ALA A 124 6.74 10.04 0.26
C ALA A 124 8.16 10.00 0.86
N MET A 125 8.74 11.17 1.20
CA MET A 125 10.06 11.23 1.83
C MET A 125 10.08 10.44 3.15
N VAL A 126 9.15 10.73 4.08
CA VAL A 126 9.10 10.05 5.38
C VAL A 126 8.85 8.55 5.23
N SER A 127 7.96 8.16 4.32
CA SER A 127 7.68 6.74 4.06
C SER A 127 8.95 6.01 3.62
N LEU A 128 9.72 6.60 2.70
CA LEU A 128 10.95 6.00 2.16
C LEU A 128 12.12 6.03 3.15
N ASP A 129 12.22 7.04 4.00
CA ASP A 129 13.28 7.16 5.01
C ASP A 129 13.27 6.00 6.01
N SER A 130 12.10 5.39 6.26
CA SER A 130 12.00 4.18 7.10
C SER A 130 12.52 2.91 6.45
N GLN A 131 13.01 2.99 5.21
CA GLN A 131 13.50 1.86 4.40
C GLN A 131 12.53 0.67 4.39
N PRO A 132 11.23 0.88 4.08
CA PRO A 132 10.24 -0.18 4.16
C PRO A 132 10.45 -1.17 3.01
N ASN A 133 9.87 -2.36 3.16
CA ASN A 133 9.76 -3.29 2.04
C ASN A 133 8.78 -2.73 1.00
N LEU A 134 9.29 -2.29 -0.15
CA LEU A 134 8.48 -1.71 -1.23
C LEU A 134 7.57 -2.74 -1.93
N SER A 135 7.94 -4.01 -1.89
CA SER A 135 7.16 -5.12 -2.45
C SER A 135 6.09 -5.64 -1.50
N GLU A 136 6.00 -5.11 -0.28
CA GLU A 136 4.94 -5.44 0.67
C GLU A 136 3.57 -5.04 0.11
N THR A 137 2.63 -5.97 0.09
CA THR A 137 1.25 -5.70 -0.29
C THR A 137 0.53 -5.02 0.86
N LEU A 138 0.02 -3.81 0.59
CA LEU A 138 -0.80 -3.04 1.52
C LEU A 138 -2.25 -3.02 1.04
N SER A 139 -3.18 -2.94 1.99
CA SER A 139 -4.60 -2.79 1.70
C SER A 139 -5.12 -1.40 2.09
N ILE A 140 -6.08 -0.91 1.32
CA ILE A 140 -6.87 0.27 1.69
C ILE A 140 -7.90 -0.15 2.74
N ALA A 141 -7.78 0.38 3.95
CA ALA A 141 -8.71 0.12 5.04
C ALA A 141 -9.82 1.18 5.08
N ASN A 142 -10.86 0.92 5.89
CA ASN A 142 -11.90 1.92 6.17
C ASN A 142 -11.31 3.19 6.80
N ASP A 143 -10.29 3.05 7.64
CA ASP A 143 -9.58 4.16 8.30
C ASP A 143 -8.75 5.04 7.35
N ASP A 144 -8.66 4.67 6.07
CA ASP A 144 -7.97 5.44 5.03
C ASP A 144 -8.94 6.32 4.22
N VAL A 145 -10.25 6.19 4.45
CA VAL A 145 -11.30 6.98 3.80
C VAL A 145 -11.34 8.38 4.41
N ASP A 146 -11.13 9.42 3.59
CA ASP A 146 -11.46 10.78 3.99
C ASP A 146 -12.96 11.03 3.84
N MET A 147 -13.56 11.67 4.85
CA MET A 147 -14.95 12.15 4.79
C MET A 147 -14.99 13.67 4.51
N LEU A 148 -13.87 14.25 4.09
CA LEU A 148 -13.70 15.69 3.98
C LEU A 148 -14.08 16.19 2.58
N LYS A 149 -14.95 17.21 2.53
CA LYS A 149 -15.13 18.12 1.38
C LYS A 149 -15.42 17.46 0.02
N GLY A 150 -16.12 16.32 -0.01
CA GLY A 150 -16.57 15.71 -1.27
C GLY A 150 -15.43 15.21 -2.17
N THR A 151 -14.24 14.97 -1.62
CA THR A 151 -13.15 14.33 -2.36
C THR A 151 -13.53 12.88 -2.67
N SER A 152 -13.48 12.51 -3.94
CA SER A 152 -13.67 11.12 -4.36
C SER A 152 -12.31 10.45 -4.53
N SER A 153 -12.25 9.17 -4.19
CA SER A 153 -11.09 8.33 -4.47
C SER A 153 -11.50 7.23 -5.43
N ARG A 154 -10.62 6.91 -6.38
CA ARG A 154 -10.80 5.76 -7.28
C ARG A 154 -10.45 4.44 -6.59
N LEU A 155 -9.80 4.50 -5.43
CA LEU A 155 -9.42 3.34 -4.65
C LEU A 155 -10.54 2.91 -3.72
N ARG A 156 -11.09 1.72 -3.97
CA ARG A 156 -12.08 1.09 -3.10
C ARG A 156 -11.42 0.55 -1.84
N VAL A 157 -12.17 0.54 -0.73
CA VAL A 157 -11.76 -0.19 0.48
C VAL A 157 -11.57 -1.67 0.12
N GLY A 158 -10.52 -2.27 0.65
CA GLY A 158 -10.11 -3.64 0.32
C GLY A 158 -9.24 -3.75 -0.94
N ALA A 159 -9.01 -2.66 -1.69
CA ALA A 159 -8.02 -2.68 -2.77
C ALA A 159 -6.63 -3.00 -2.21
N GLN A 160 -5.91 -3.88 -2.89
CA GLN A 160 -4.58 -4.34 -2.50
C GLN A 160 -3.59 -4.00 -3.61
N MET A 161 -2.43 -3.49 -3.21
CA MET A 161 -1.33 -3.16 -4.12
C MET A 161 -0.01 -3.11 -3.34
N SER A 162 1.11 -3.18 -4.03
CA SER A 162 2.41 -3.01 -3.39
C SER A 162 2.57 -1.61 -2.79
N ARG A 163 3.40 -1.48 -1.76
CA ARG A 163 3.76 -0.20 -1.16
C ARG A 163 4.36 0.76 -2.20
N GLU A 164 5.12 0.23 -3.16
CA GLU A 164 5.63 0.99 -4.31
C GLU A 164 4.49 1.59 -5.17
N GLU A 165 3.47 0.80 -5.49
CA GLU A 165 2.28 1.28 -6.22
C GLU A 165 1.49 2.31 -5.42
N MET A 166 1.35 2.12 -4.10
CA MET A 166 0.73 3.13 -3.24
C MET A 166 1.47 4.47 -3.31
N LEU A 167 2.81 4.46 -3.24
CA LEU A 167 3.63 5.67 -3.37
C LEU A 167 3.44 6.32 -4.75
N ARG A 168 3.48 5.53 -5.83
CA ARG A 168 3.26 6.03 -7.19
C ARG A 168 1.88 6.68 -7.33
N ILE A 169 0.83 6.00 -6.91
CA ILE A 169 -0.55 6.49 -7.06
C ILE A 169 -0.80 7.73 -6.18
N ALA A 170 -0.25 7.74 -4.96
CA ALA A 170 -0.28 8.92 -4.09
C ALA A 170 0.36 10.15 -4.76
N LEU A 171 1.45 9.99 -5.51
CA LEU A 171 2.16 11.09 -6.15
C LEU A 171 1.62 11.46 -7.54
N MET A 172 1.25 10.48 -8.36
CA MET A 172 0.79 10.69 -9.74
C MET A 172 -0.64 11.21 -9.81
N SER A 173 -1.54 10.59 -9.05
CA SER A 173 -2.97 10.96 -9.02
C SER A 173 -3.32 11.82 -7.82
N SER A 174 -2.34 12.17 -6.97
CA SER A 174 -2.60 12.87 -5.71
C SER A 174 -3.62 12.12 -4.83
N GLU A 175 -3.60 10.78 -4.81
CA GLU A 175 -4.60 9.97 -4.11
C GLU A 175 -4.44 10.03 -2.59
N ASN A 176 -5.51 10.42 -1.89
CA ASN A 176 -5.52 10.60 -0.44
C ASN A 176 -5.54 9.26 0.30
N ARG A 177 -6.30 8.27 -0.19
CA ARG A 177 -6.41 6.95 0.47
C ARG A 177 -5.10 6.18 0.44
N ALA A 178 -4.33 6.31 -0.65
CA ALA A 178 -3.00 5.73 -0.75
C ALA A 178 -2.03 6.39 0.25
N ALA A 179 -2.01 7.73 0.32
CA ALA A 179 -1.20 8.47 1.30
C ALA A 179 -1.60 8.14 2.75
N ALA A 180 -2.90 8.00 3.02
CA ALA A 180 -3.42 7.56 4.30
C ALA A 180 -2.91 6.16 4.62
N SER A 181 -3.09 5.18 3.74
CA SER A 181 -2.60 3.81 3.99
C SER A 181 -1.10 3.75 4.25
N LEU A 182 -0.29 4.53 3.53
CA LEU A 182 1.16 4.66 3.78
C LEU A 182 1.46 5.13 5.20
N SER A 183 0.79 6.20 5.67
CA SER A 183 0.97 6.70 7.03
C SER A 183 0.52 5.73 8.12
N ARG A 184 -0.51 4.91 7.85
CA ARG A 184 -1.01 3.90 8.79
C ARG A 184 -0.04 2.72 8.92
N ASN A 185 0.53 2.30 7.81
CA ASN A 185 1.50 1.20 7.73
C ASN A 185 2.96 1.66 7.95
N TYR A 186 3.16 2.81 8.60
CA TYR A 186 4.46 3.29 9.04
C TYR A 186 4.83 2.68 10.40
N PRO A 187 6.12 2.43 10.70
CA PRO A 187 6.54 1.98 12.03
C PRO A 187 6.07 2.96 13.13
N GLY A 188 5.31 2.46 14.12
CA GLY A 188 4.67 3.30 15.15
C GLY A 188 3.34 3.94 14.72
N GLY A 189 2.84 3.61 13.53
CA GLY A 189 1.53 4.04 13.02
C GLY A 189 1.44 5.50 12.62
N ARG A 190 0.21 5.98 12.43
CA ARG A 190 -0.07 7.31 11.87
C ARG A 190 0.42 8.46 12.75
N SER A 191 0.39 8.31 14.08
CA SER A 191 0.91 9.32 15.02
C SER A 191 2.42 9.48 14.87
N ALA A 192 3.17 8.37 14.83
CA ALA A 192 4.61 8.37 14.59
C ALA A 192 4.94 8.94 13.20
N PHE A 193 4.13 8.63 12.18
CA PHE A 193 4.29 9.19 10.85
C PHE A 193 4.17 10.72 10.84
N VAL A 194 3.15 11.27 11.50
CA VAL A 194 2.97 12.73 11.59
C VAL A 194 4.10 13.37 12.38
N ALA A 195 4.56 12.74 13.47
CA ALA A 195 5.71 13.22 14.21
C ALA A 195 6.98 13.25 13.34
N ALA A 196 7.22 12.18 12.56
CA ALA A 196 8.32 12.12 11.61
C ALA A 196 8.19 13.18 10.48
N MET A 197 6.97 13.48 10.04
CA MET A 197 6.73 14.58 9.10
C MET A 197 7.08 15.95 9.69
N ASN A 198 6.80 16.18 10.97
CA ASN A 198 7.09 17.46 11.61
C ASN A 198 8.58 17.63 11.98
N HIS A 199 9.37 16.55 11.97
CA HIS A 199 10.80 16.58 12.30
C HIS A 199 11.71 16.82 11.08
N LYS A 200 11.18 16.83 9.87
CA LYS A 200 11.97 16.99 8.64
C LYS A 200 12.25 18.46 8.35
#